data_AF-A0A6M3JIW0-F1
#
_entry.id   AF-A0A6M3JIW0-F1
#
_cell.length_a   1.000
_cell.length_b   1.000
_cell.length_c   1.000
_cell.angle_alpha   90.00
_cell.angle_beta   90.00
_cell.angle_gamma   90.00
#
_symmetry.space_group_name_H-M   'P 1'
#
loop_
_entity.id
_entity.type
_entity.pdbx_description
1 polymer ?
#
loop_
_entity_poly.entity_id
_entity_poly.type
_entity_poly.pdbx_seq_one_letter_code
_entity_poly.pdbx_strand_id
1 'polypeptide(L)'
;MNDNFDRHIFLYAKGHYERTDMIKDLRIILGKRSGIEAIYINEDDIAYVLTKMVWRYINHEDEFINFLFDLNPNNTWKYGYVTNLHSPISDKNYVYREALISKCLSVLRFQKVINIPFDLGKADSNILPLNKECIYNKEEVI
;
A
#
# COMPACT_ATOMS: atom_id res chain seq x y z
N MET A 1 -4.19 15.27 -10.80
CA MET A 1 -4.40 14.41 -9.61
C MET A 1 -4.10 15.28 -8.41
N ASN A 2 -4.76 15.08 -7.26
CA ASN A 2 -4.45 15.85 -6.06
C ASN A 2 -3.17 15.25 -5.44
N ASP A 3 -2.02 15.61 -6.01
CA ASP A 3 -0.69 14.98 -5.78
C ASP A 3 -0.27 15.04 -4.30
N ASN A 4 -0.86 15.95 -3.52
CA ASN A 4 -0.60 16.13 -2.10
C ASN A 4 -1.05 14.94 -1.22
N PHE A 5 -2.00 14.11 -1.67
CA PHE A 5 -2.47 12.97 -0.89
C PHE A 5 -1.82 11.64 -1.26
N ASP A 6 -1.31 11.49 -2.49
CA ASP A 6 -0.59 10.28 -2.89
C ASP A 6 0.70 10.09 -2.07
N ARG A 7 1.30 11.20 -1.58
CA ARG A 7 2.44 11.14 -0.64
C ARG A 7 2.11 10.40 0.65
N HIS A 8 0.86 10.47 1.15
CA HIS A 8 0.49 9.82 2.40
C HIS A 8 0.41 8.30 2.26
N ILE A 9 0.14 7.80 1.04
CA ILE A 9 0.25 6.37 0.73
C ILE A 9 1.73 5.94 0.77
N PHE A 10 2.64 6.73 0.20
CA PHE A 10 4.09 6.46 0.31
C PHE A 10 4.58 6.50 1.75
N LEU A 11 4.16 7.51 2.52
CA LEU A 11 4.53 7.64 3.93
C LEU A 11 4.01 6.45 4.76
N TYR A 12 2.79 5.99 4.47
CA TYR A 12 2.23 4.77 5.06
C TYR A 12 3.04 3.52 4.70
N ALA A 13 3.34 3.32 3.41
CA ALA A 13 4.14 2.21 2.92
C ALA A 13 5.55 2.18 3.53
N LYS A 14 6.15 3.36 3.74
CA LYS A 14 7.47 3.55 4.36
C LYS A 14 7.47 3.47 5.89
N GLY A 15 6.30 3.38 6.53
CA GLY A 15 6.18 3.13 7.97
C GLY A 15 6.18 4.38 8.85
N HIS A 16 5.87 5.55 8.30
CA HIS A 16 5.76 6.79 9.07
C HIS A 16 4.49 6.88 9.93
N TYR A 17 3.51 6.02 9.66
CA TYR A 17 2.28 5.88 10.41
C TYR A 17 2.28 4.58 11.21
N GLU A 18 1.63 4.61 12.37
CA GLU A 18 1.33 3.41 13.15
C GLU A 18 0.37 2.54 12.34
N ARG A 19 0.67 1.23 12.24
CA ARG A 19 -0.13 0.28 11.47
C ARG A 19 -1.00 -0.49 12.43
N THR A 20 -2.32 -0.39 12.25
CA THR A 20 -3.28 -1.14 13.06
C THR A 20 -3.94 -2.22 12.22
N ASP A 21 -4.73 -1.80 11.25
CA ASP A 21 -5.39 -2.64 10.25
C ASP A 21 -5.16 -2.01 8.88
N MET A 22 -4.49 -2.75 7.99
CA MET A 22 -4.05 -2.24 6.70
C MET A 22 -5.22 -1.69 5.86
N ILE A 23 -6.34 -2.41 5.81
CA ILE A 23 -7.49 -2.01 5.00
C ILE A 23 -8.14 -0.79 5.61
N LYS A 24 -8.35 -0.77 6.92
CA LYS A 24 -8.93 0.36 7.64
C LYS A 24 -8.08 1.63 7.49
N ASP A 25 -6.77 1.51 7.66
CA ASP A 25 -5.82 2.63 7.53
C ASP A 25 -5.86 3.23 6.12
N LEU A 26 -5.86 2.37 5.09
CA LEU A 26 -5.92 2.80 3.69
C LEU A 26 -7.27 3.44 3.35
N ARG A 27 -8.40 2.94 3.88
CA ARG A 27 -9.70 3.60 3.74
C ARG A 27 -9.67 5.03 4.28
N ILE A 28 -9.02 5.26 5.43
CA ILE A 28 -8.88 6.60 6.02
C ILE A 28 -8.05 7.52 5.12
N ILE A 29 -6.88 7.05 4.66
CA ILE A 29 -6.01 7.84 3.78
C ILE A 29 -6.73 8.19 2.47
N LEU A 30 -7.36 7.21 1.83
CA LEU A 30 -8.09 7.42 0.58
C LEU A 30 -9.35 8.27 0.77
N GLY A 31 -10.03 8.14 1.91
CA GLY A 31 -11.19 8.96 2.23
C GLY A 31 -10.83 10.44 2.37
N LYS A 32 -9.71 10.74 3.03
CA LYS A 32 -9.18 12.12 3.10
C LYS A 32 -8.81 12.65 1.71
N ARG A 33 -8.24 11.80 0.85
CA ARG A 33 -7.88 12.16 -0.53
C ARG A 33 -9.09 12.53 -1.39
N SER A 34 -10.16 11.73 -1.31
CA SER A 34 -11.33 11.83 -2.19
C SER A 34 -12.46 12.70 -1.61
N GLY A 35 -12.39 13.06 -0.32
CA GLY A 35 -13.50 13.68 0.39
C GLY A 35 -14.66 12.72 0.65
N ILE A 36 -14.42 11.41 0.54
CA ILE A 36 -15.41 10.35 0.77
C ILE A 36 -15.16 9.77 2.16
N GLU A 37 -16.23 9.46 2.90
CA GLU A 37 -16.07 8.78 4.18
C GLU A 37 -15.47 7.38 3.99
N ALA A 38 -14.54 7.00 4.88
CA ALA A 38 -13.80 5.75 4.82
C ALA A 38 -14.70 4.50 4.69
N ILE A 39 -15.92 4.54 5.23
CA ILE A 39 -16.88 3.44 5.18
C ILE A 39 -17.39 3.12 3.77
N TYR A 40 -17.32 4.06 2.83
CA TYR A 40 -17.78 3.88 1.45
C TYR A 40 -16.66 3.44 0.50
N ILE A 41 -15.43 3.29 1.01
CA ILE A 41 -14.28 2.84 0.23
C ILE A 41 -14.10 1.34 0.46
N ASN A 42 -14.29 0.55 -0.59
CA ASN A 42 -14.10 -0.90 -0.51
C ASN A 42 -12.66 -1.29 -0.89
N GLU A 43 -12.33 -2.58 -0.77
CA GLU A 43 -10.98 -3.08 -1.10
C GLU A 43 -10.65 -3.01 -2.59
N ASP A 44 -11.63 -3.05 -3.50
CA ASP A 44 -11.37 -2.88 -4.94
C ASP A 44 -10.90 -1.46 -5.22
N ASP A 45 -11.49 -0.46 -4.58
CA ASP A 45 -11.08 0.94 -4.72
C ASP A 45 -9.62 1.11 -4.28
N ILE A 46 -9.26 0.49 -3.15
CA ILE A 46 -7.88 0.49 -2.63
C ILE A 46 -6.93 -0.20 -3.62
N ALA A 47 -7.27 -1.41 -4.04
CA ALA A 47 -6.46 -2.21 -4.97
C ALA A 47 -6.25 -1.49 -6.31
N TYR A 48 -7.30 -0.88 -6.85
CA TYR A 48 -7.27 -0.09 -8.08
C TYR A 48 -6.32 1.09 -7.95
N VAL A 49 -6.47 1.90 -6.89
CA VAL A 49 -5.62 3.07 -6.66
C VAL A 49 -4.15 2.66 -6.53
N LEU A 50 -3.87 1.65 -5.71
CA LEU A 50 -2.50 1.20 -5.47
C LEU A 50 -1.85 0.58 -6.71
N THR A 51 -2.59 -0.20 -7.48
CA THR A 51 -2.09 -0.79 -8.72
C THR A 51 -1.77 0.30 -9.75
N LYS A 52 -2.62 1.33 -9.86
CA LYS A 52 -2.36 2.49 -10.72
C LYS A 52 -1.14 3.29 -10.29
N MET A 53 -0.86 3.38 -8.99
CA MET A 53 0.37 4.00 -8.49
C MET A 53 1.60 3.16 -8.82
N VAL A 54 1.53 1.85 -8.58
CA VAL A 54 2.61 0.88 -8.84
C VAL A 54 2.96 0.78 -10.33
N TRP A 55 1.97 0.87 -11.21
CA TRP A 55 2.17 0.87 -12.66
C TRP A 55 3.20 1.92 -13.14
N ARG A 56 3.36 3.03 -12.41
CA ARG A 56 4.36 4.07 -12.74
C ARG A 56 5.81 3.64 -12.48
N TYR A 57 6.01 2.55 -11.74
CA TYR A 57 7.30 2.04 -11.32
C TYR A 57 7.63 0.67 -11.91
N ILE A 58 6.63 0.02 -12.51
CA ILE A 58 6.77 -1.24 -13.23
C ILE A 58 6.62 -0.89 -14.71
N ASN A 59 7.73 -0.56 -15.35
CA ASN A 59 7.74 0.06 -16.68
C ASN A 59 7.78 -0.96 -17.82
N HIS A 60 7.84 -2.25 -17.50
CA HIS A 60 7.87 -3.33 -18.49
C HIS A 60 6.72 -4.32 -18.27
N GLU A 61 6.08 -4.72 -19.36
CA GLU A 61 4.97 -5.68 -19.35
C GLU A 61 5.36 -6.98 -18.62
N ASP A 62 6.57 -7.50 -18.89
CA ASP A 62 7.08 -8.70 -18.22
C ASP A 62 7.23 -8.54 -16.71
N GLU A 63 7.63 -7.35 -16.23
CA GLU A 63 7.73 -7.07 -14.79
C GLU A 63 6.33 -6.99 -14.16
N PHE A 64 5.34 -6.48 -14.88
CA PHE A 64 3.96 -6.43 -14.42
C PHE A 64 3.32 -7.82 -14.42
N ILE A 65 3.59 -8.62 -15.44
CA ILE A 65 3.20 -10.03 -15.50
C ILE A 65 3.82 -10.79 -14.32
N ASN A 66 5.12 -10.63 -14.06
CA ASN A 66 5.79 -11.22 -12.91
C ASN A 66 5.20 -10.74 -11.57
N PHE A 67 4.87 -9.45 -11.46
CA PHE A 67 4.17 -8.90 -10.32
C PHE A 67 2.82 -9.57 -10.06
N LEU A 68 2.04 -9.86 -11.11
CA LEU A 68 0.76 -10.57 -11.00
C LEU A 68 0.94 -12.08 -10.72
N PHE A 69 1.91 -12.74 -11.34
CA PHE A 69 2.21 -14.14 -11.08
C PHE A 69 2.73 -14.38 -9.66
N ASP A 70 3.43 -13.40 -9.08
CA ASP A 70 3.85 -13.43 -7.67
C ASP A 70 2.66 -13.44 -6.70
N LEU A 71 1.47 -13.02 -7.14
CA LEU A 71 0.22 -13.08 -6.36
C LEU A 71 -0.48 -14.44 -6.46
N ASN A 72 0.07 -15.39 -7.23
CA ASN A 72 -0.49 -16.71 -7.36
C ASN A 72 -0.43 -17.44 -6.00
N PRO A 73 -1.57 -17.93 -5.47
CA PRO A 73 -1.61 -18.66 -4.21
C PRO A 73 -0.86 -20.00 -4.23
N ASN A 74 -0.29 -20.42 -5.36
CA ASN A 74 0.64 -21.55 -5.46
C ASN A 74 2.13 -21.13 -5.43
N ASN A 75 2.43 -19.84 -5.43
CA ASN A 75 3.79 -19.27 -5.30
C ASN A 75 4.13 -18.86 -3.85
N THR A 76 3.45 -19.48 -2.88
CA THR A 76 3.54 -19.20 -1.44
C THR A 76 4.96 -19.25 -0.88
N TRP A 77 5.80 -20.13 -1.43
CA TRP A 77 7.19 -20.34 -1.03
C TRP A 77 8.07 -19.08 -1.20
N LYS A 78 7.69 -18.14 -2.08
CA LYS A 78 8.48 -16.94 -2.39
C LYS A 78 8.18 -15.76 -1.45
N TYR A 79 7.02 -15.76 -0.79
CA TYR A 79 6.52 -14.60 -0.03
C TYR A 79 5.91 -14.92 1.34
N GLY A 80 5.85 -16.19 1.75
CA GLY A 80 5.29 -16.58 3.05
C GLY A 80 3.76 -16.47 3.14
N TYR A 81 3.06 -16.29 2.01
CA TYR A 81 1.60 -16.30 1.99
C TYR A 81 1.08 -17.72 2.20
N VAL A 82 0.65 -18.05 3.41
CA VAL A 82 -0.23 -19.20 3.62
C VAL A 82 -1.64 -18.73 3.31
N THR A 83 -2.09 -18.87 2.06
CA THR A 83 -3.53 -18.86 1.85
C THR A 83 -4.06 -20.10 2.55
N ASN A 84 -4.91 -19.95 3.56
CA ASN A 84 -5.61 -21.07 4.15
C ASN A 84 -6.30 -21.84 3.01
N LEU A 85 -5.73 -22.97 2.62
CA LEU A 85 -6.15 -23.79 1.48
C LEU A 85 -7.56 -24.38 1.65
N HIS A 86 -8.27 -24.01 2.72
CA HIS A 86 -9.61 -24.48 3.08
C HIS A 86 -10.63 -23.34 3.23
N SER A 87 -10.31 -22.11 2.81
CA SER A 87 -11.31 -21.04 2.82
C SER A 87 -12.32 -21.24 1.68
N PRO A 88 -13.64 -21.14 1.95
CA PRO A 88 -14.68 -21.19 0.92
C PRO A 88 -14.43 -20.17 -0.18
N ILE A 89 -14.98 -20.41 -1.38
CA ILE A 89 -14.71 -19.65 -2.61
C ILE A 89 -14.87 -18.12 -2.42
N SER A 90 -15.75 -17.68 -1.51
CA SER A 90 -15.94 -16.26 -1.16
C SER A 90 -14.72 -15.60 -0.51
N ASP A 91 -13.99 -16.34 0.32
CA ASP A 91 -12.83 -15.82 1.06
C ASP A 91 -11.57 -15.75 0.19
N LYS A 92 -11.48 -16.58 -0.86
CA LYS A 92 -10.32 -16.58 -1.77
C LYS A 92 -10.13 -15.24 -2.47
N ASN A 93 -11.24 -14.57 -2.80
CA ASN A 93 -11.20 -13.23 -3.41
C ASN A 93 -10.74 -12.16 -2.41
N TYR A 94 -11.14 -12.27 -1.14
CA TYR A 94 -10.70 -11.38 -0.06
C TYR A 94 -9.19 -11.51 0.18
N VAL A 95 -8.69 -12.75 0.27
CA VAL A 95 -7.26 -13.05 0.44
C VAL A 95 -6.44 -12.53 -0.74
N TYR A 96 -6.96 -12.62 -1.97
CA TYR A 96 -6.28 -12.09 -3.15
C TYR A 96 -6.14 -10.55 -3.11
N ARG A 97 -7.19 -9.84 -2.70
CA ARG A 97 -7.17 -8.37 -2.61
C ARG A 97 -6.17 -7.87 -1.59
N GLU A 98 -6.18 -8.44 -0.40
CA GLU A 98 -5.20 -8.08 0.63
C GLU A 98 -3.77 -8.38 0.18
N ALA A 99 -3.55 -9.52 -0.49
CA ALA A 99 -2.23 -9.86 -1.04
C ALA A 99 -1.77 -8.85 -2.11
N LEU A 100 -2.66 -8.46 -3.03
CA LEU A 100 -2.39 -7.44 -4.03
C LEU A 100 -2.05 -6.09 -3.37
N ILE A 101 -2.87 -5.65 -2.41
CA ILE A 101 -2.67 -4.40 -1.67
C ILE A 101 -1.33 -4.42 -0.94
N SER A 102 -1.02 -5.49 -0.22
CA SER A 102 0.24 -5.67 0.50
C SER A 102 1.45 -5.67 -0.44
N LYS A 103 1.36 -6.36 -1.58
CA LYS A 103 2.40 -6.37 -2.61
C LYS A 103 2.61 -4.98 -3.20
N CYS A 104 1.54 -4.24 -3.50
CA CYS A 104 1.65 -2.86 -3.96
C CYS A 104 2.37 -1.98 -2.93
N LEU A 105 1.97 -2.04 -1.66
CA LEU A 105 2.63 -1.28 -0.59
C LEU A 105 4.11 -1.66 -0.46
N SER A 106 4.46 -2.93 -0.64
CA SER A 106 5.87 -3.37 -0.66
C SER A 106 6.65 -2.69 -1.78
N VAL A 107 6.12 -2.66 -3.01
CA VAL A 107 6.76 -1.95 -4.14
C VAL A 107 6.93 -0.47 -3.83
N LEU A 108 5.90 0.20 -3.29
CA LEU A 108 5.95 1.63 -2.96
C LEU A 108 6.94 1.93 -1.81
N ARG A 109 7.04 1.04 -0.81
CA ARG A 109 7.97 1.16 0.33
C ARG A 109 9.41 1.30 -0.15
N PHE A 110 9.82 0.49 -1.13
CA PHE A 110 11.20 0.43 -1.61
C PHE A 110 11.52 1.44 -2.73
N GLN A 111 10.56 2.25 -3.18
CA GLN A 111 10.88 3.33 -4.11
C GLN A 111 11.84 4.34 -3.48
N LYS A 112 12.93 4.64 -4.17
CA LYS A 112 13.86 5.71 -3.77
C LYS A 112 13.12 7.04 -3.83
N VAL A 113 13.38 7.93 -2.87
CA VAL A 113 12.70 9.24 -2.79
C VAL A 113 12.89 10.05 -4.07
N ILE A 114 14.08 9.99 -4.68
CA ILE A 114 14.39 10.66 -5.96
C ILE A 114 13.52 10.19 -7.14
N ASN A 115 12.93 9.00 -7.07
CA ASN A 115 12.06 8.46 -8.11
C ASN A 115 10.58 8.83 -7.89
N ILE A 116 10.24 9.48 -6.78
CA ILE A 116 8.87 9.88 -6.46
C ILE A 116 8.64 11.27 -7.05
N PRO A 117 7.60 11.49 -7.87
CA PRO A 117 7.44 12.73 -8.65
C PRO A 117 7.04 13.95 -7.81
N PHE A 118 7.00 13.83 -6.49
CA PHE A 118 6.60 14.87 -5.56
C PHE A 118 7.39 14.75 -4.26
N ASP A 119 7.48 15.86 -3.53
CA ASP A 119 8.02 15.87 -2.17
C ASP A 119 7.12 15.07 -1.22
N LEU A 120 7.72 14.13 -0.48
CA LEU A 120 7.02 13.35 0.53
C LEU A 120 6.62 14.21 1.73
N GLY A 121 7.36 15.27 2.04
CA GLY A 121 7.12 16.13 3.19
C GLY A 121 7.07 15.36 4.51
N LYS A 122 6.22 15.82 5.44
CA LYS A 122 6.01 15.19 6.75
C LYS A 122 4.69 14.43 6.77
N ALA A 123 4.68 13.33 7.52
CA ALA A 123 3.45 12.65 7.90
C ALA A 123 2.56 13.56 8.76
N ASP A 124 1.26 13.46 8.54
CA ASP A 124 0.23 14.26 9.22
C ASP A 124 -0.55 13.39 10.21
N SER A 125 -0.44 13.73 11.50
CA SER A 125 -1.11 13.04 12.61
C SER A 125 -2.63 13.16 12.57
N ASN A 126 -3.19 14.10 11.80
CA ASN A 126 -4.64 14.23 11.61
C ASN A 126 -5.20 13.21 10.62
N ILE A 127 -4.32 12.51 9.88
CA ILE A 127 -4.71 11.44 8.95
C ILE A 127 -4.67 10.10 9.68
N LEU A 128 -3.52 9.75 10.26
CA LEU A 128 -3.32 8.54 11.04
C LEU A 128 -2.32 8.81 12.17
N PRO A 129 -2.35 8.03 13.28
CA PRO A 129 -1.35 8.12 14.33
C PRO A 129 0.06 7.93 13.77
N LEU A 130 1.00 8.75 14.24
CA LEU A 130 2.38 8.69 13.77
C LEU A 130 3.14 7.53 14.43
N ASN A 131 3.96 6.85 13.66
CA ASN A 131 4.84 5.81 14.20
C ASN A 131 5.97 6.47 15.02
N LYS A 132 5.97 6.22 16.33
CA LYS A 132 6.96 6.78 17.26
C LYS A 132 8.38 6.35 16.92
N GLU A 133 8.59 5.09 16.51
CA GLU A 133 9.93 4.58 16.16
C GLU A 133 10.52 5.30 14.94
N CYS A 134 9.65 5.74 14.02
CA CYS A 134 10.06 6.45 12.81
C CYS A 134 10.42 7.93 13.07
N ILE A 135 9.97 8.49 14.19
CA ILE A 135 10.29 9.85 14.62
C ILE A 135 11.70 9.90 15.23
N TYR A 136 12.11 8.86 15.95
CA TYR A 136 13.44 8.77 16.57
C TYR A 136 14.58 8.52 15.56
N ASN A 137 14.31 7.83 14.46
CA ASN A 137 15.32 7.56 13.42
C ASN A 137 15.62 8.76 12.49
N LYS A 138 14.99 9.92 12.69
CA LYS A 138 15.25 11.13 11.89
C LYS A 138 16.43 11.97 12.39
N GLU A 139 17.04 11.64 13.53
CA GLU A 139 18.24 12.35 14.01
C GLU A 139 19.55 11.85 13.37
N GLU A 140 19.55 10.74 12.61
CA GLU A 140 20.80 10.16 12.08
C GLU A 140 20.98 10.17 10.55
N VAL A 141 20.07 10.74 9.76
CA VAL A 141 20.25 10.79 8.30
C VAL A 141 19.77 12.11 7.70
N ILE A 142 20.66 13.12 7.75
CA ILE A 142 20.70 14.25 6.81
C ILE A 142 22.01 14.12 6.03
#